data_AF-A0A522E0H3-F1
#
_entry.id   AF-A0A522E0H3-F1
#
_cell.length_a   1.000
_cell.length_b   1.000
_cell.length_c   1.000
_cell.angle_alpha   90.00
_cell.angle_beta   90.00
_cell.angle_gamma   90.00
#
_symmetry.space_group_name_H-M   'P 1'
#
loop_
_entity.id
_entity.type
_entity.pdbx_description
1 polymer ?
#
loop_
_entity_poly.entity_id
_entity_poly.type
_entity_poly.pdbx_seq_one_letter_code
_entity_poly.pdbx_strand_id
1 'polypeptide(L)'
;MNYVYIIGDNKLSSDLTPIMDMVNNTYSKLKLDKKYNDLNDPNRFYYRSDHYNFADKGVPIIFYFNGVHPDYHRPTDTPDKINYTLMEKRAKLVFYTAWEIANREEMLKRDMRLEPPKAF
;
A
#
# COMPACT_ATOMS: atom_id res chain seq x y z
N MET A 1 -14.45 7.65 -6.75
CA MET A 1 -13.16 8.12 -7.33
C MET A 1 -12.29 6.92 -7.66
N ASN A 2 -11.51 6.94 -8.75
CA ASN A 2 -10.65 5.83 -9.20
C ASN A 2 -9.26 5.90 -8.53
N TYR A 3 -9.19 5.58 -7.23
CA TYR A 3 -7.97 5.75 -6.42
C TYR A 3 -7.69 4.57 -5.50
N VAL A 4 -6.47 4.52 -4.98
CA VAL A 4 -6.05 3.71 -3.84
C VAL A 4 -5.02 4.50 -3.04
N TYR A 5 -5.06 4.43 -1.72
CA TYR A 5 -4.00 4.96 -0.88
C TYR A 5 -2.82 4.00 -0.88
N ILE A 6 -1.64 4.54 -1.10
CA ILE A 6 -0.37 3.82 -1.06
C ILE A 6 0.40 4.30 0.16
N ILE A 7 0.75 3.36 1.03
CA ILE A 7 1.45 3.63 2.28
C ILE A 7 2.66 2.70 2.36
N GLY A 8 3.85 3.25 2.65
CA GLY A 8 5.09 2.49 2.88
C GLY A 8 5.96 2.18 1.66
N ASP A 9 5.50 2.50 0.45
CA ASP A 9 6.16 2.17 -0.84
C ASP A 9 7.54 2.80 -1.07
N ASN A 10 7.94 3.72 -0.21
CA ASN A 10 9.20 4.45 -0.28
C ASN A 10 9.95 4.52 1.06
N LYS A 11 9.70 3.57 1.98
CA LYS A 11 10.31 3.58 3.33
C LYS A 11 11.51 2.66 3.50
N LEU A 12 11.57 1.56 2.73
CA LEU A 12 12.54 0.48 2.94
C LEU A 12 13.25 0.02 1.66
N SER A 13 12.74 0.40 0.49
CA SER A 13 13.26 -0.02 -0.81
C SER A 13 13.13 1.09 -1.84
N SER A 14 14.22 1.39 -2.54
CA SER A 14 14.20 2.30 -3.69
C SER A 14 13.47 1.73 -4.91
N ASP A 15 13.26 0.41 -4.97
CA ASP A 15 12.69 -0.25 -6.15
C ASP A 15 11.15 -0.26 -6.16
N LEU A 16 10.50 -0.22 -4.99
CA LEU A 16 9.04 -0.44 -4.88
C LEU A 16 8.19 0.63 -5.57
N THR A 17 8.49 1.91 -5.35
CA THR A 17 7.74 3.01 -6.00
C THR A 17 7.84 2.93 -7.54
N PRO A 18 9.04 2.83 -8.16
CA PRO A 18 9.16 2.67 -9.61
C PRO A 18 8.41 1.46 -10.18
N ILE A 19 8.49 0.31 -9.50
CA ILE A 19 7.80 -0.92 -9.93
C ILE A 19 6.29 -0.72 -9.90
N MET A 20 5.76 -0.23 -8.78
CA MET A 20 4.32 0.02 -8.62
C MET A 20 3.81 1.05 -9.63
N ASP A 21 4.55 2.14 -9.87
CA ASP A 21 4.18 3.19 -10.82
C ASP A 21 4.14 2.64 -12.26
N MET A 22 5.15 1.85 -12.64
CA MET A 22 5.20 1.17 -13.94
C MET A 22 4.01 0.22 -14.11
N VAL A 23 3.74 -0.63 -13.12
CA VAL A 23 2.60 -1.56 -13.13
C VAL A 23 1.26 -0.81 -13.18
N ASN A 24 1.08 0.24 -12.39
CA ASN A 24 -0.15 1.02 -12.38
C ASN A 24 -0.37 1.69 -13.74
N ASN A 25 0.69 2.24 -14.34
CA ASN A 25 0.65 2.81 -15.67
C ASN A 25 0.34 1.77 -16.75
N THR A 26 0.74 0.52 -16.59
CA THR A 26 0.44 -0.52 -17.60
C THR A 26 -0.99 -1.05 -17.46
N TYR A 27 -1.47 -1.32 -16.24
CA TYR A 27 -2.65 -2.17 -16.04
C TYR A 27 -3.87 -1.50 -15.40
N SER A 28 -3.69 -0.54 -14.49
CA SER A 28 -4.77 -0.15 -13.56
C SER A 28 -5.20 1.32 -13.68
N LYS A 29 -4.27 2.21 -14.04
CA LYS A 29 -4.48 3.66 -14.19
C LYS A 29 -5.21 4.27 -12.99
N LEU A 30 -4.92 3.78 -11.78
CA LEU A 30 -5.48 4.31 -10.53
C LEU A 30 -4.73 5.58 -10.15
N LYS A 31 -5.44 6.52 -9.52
CA LYS A 31 -4.76 7.57 -8.75
C LYS A 31 -4.12 6.91 -7.52
N LEU A 32 -2.80 6.88 -7.48
CA LEU A 32 -2.02 6.39 -6.34
C LEU A 32 -1.87 7.54 -5.34
N ASP A 33 -2.70 7.55 -4.31
CA ASP A 33 -2.78 8.66 -3.37
C ASP A 33 -1.88 8.40 -2.16
N LYS A 34 -0.89 9.25 -1.93
CA LYS A 34 0.10 9.09 -0.86
C LYS A 34 -0.24 9.86 0.42
N LYS A 35 -1.46 10.38 0.56
CA LYS A 35 -1.89 11.18 1.72
C LYS A 35 -1.48 10.57 3.07
N TYR A 36 -1.74 9.29 3.26
CA TYR A 36 -1.48 8.59 4.53
C TYR A 36 -0.07 7.98 4.63
N ASN A 37 0.81 8.25 3.66
CA ASN A 37 2.22 7.85 3.69
C ASN A 37 3.12 8.92 4.36
N ASP A 38 2.53 10.07 4.72
CA ASP A 38 3.19 11.11 5.51
C ASP A 38 3.39 10.63 6.95
N LEU A 39 4.63 10.72 7.44
CA LEU A 39 4.99 10.37 8.82
C LEU A 39 4.37 11.32 9.85
N ASN A 40 3.95 12.51 9.42
CA ASN A 40 3.29 13.50 10.25
C ASN A 40 1.74 13.39 10.20
N ASP A 41 1.17 12.46 9.42
CA ASP A 41 -0.27 12.26 9.42
C ASP A 41 -0.71 11.74 10.81
N PRO A 42 -1.68 12.41 11.48
CA PRO A 42 -2.05 12.07 12.85
C PRO A 42 -2.72 10.71 12.99
N ASN A 43 -3.26 10.13 11.90
CA ASN A 43 -3.86 8.80 11.93
C ASN A 43 -2.81 7.70 11.98
N ARG A 44 -1.57 7.98 11.54
CA ARG A 44 -0.42 7.07 11.63
C ARG A 44 -0.69 5.68 11.03
N PHE A 45 -1.43 5.61 9.91
CA PHE A 45 -1.87 4.34 9.31
C PHE A 45 -0.73 3.38 8.93
N TYR A 46 0.47 3.89 8.64
CA TYR A 46 1.68 3.07 8.43
C TYR A 46 1.97 2.10 9.60
N TYR A 47 1.55 2.45 10.83
CA TYR A 47 1.81 1.64 12.03
C TYR A 47 0.60 0.80 12.47
N ARG A 48 -0.52 0.82 11.73
CA ARG A 48 -1.84 0.34 12.22
C ARG A 48 -2.36 -0.91 11.51
N SER A 49 -1.48 -1.75 10.97
CA SER A 49 -1.85 -3.01 10.31
C SER A 49 -0.67 -4.00 10.36
N ASP A 50 -0.94 -5.27 10.05
CA ASP A 50 -0.01 -6.40 10.21
C ASP A 50 1.33 -6.21 9.50
N HIS A 51 1.34 -5.48 8.38
CA HIS A 51 2.53 -5.22 7.58
C HIS A 51 3.65 -4.52 8.38
N TYR A 52 3.31 -3.73 9.41
CA TYR A 52 4.31 -2.98 10.18
C TYR A 52 5.30 -3.91 10.89
N ASN A 53 4.85 -5.06 11.39
CA ASN A 53 5.73 -6.02 12.07
C ASN A 53 6.80 -6.62 11.13
N PHE A 54 6.57 -6.59 9.81
CA PHE A 54 7.55 -6.96 8.80
C PHE A 54 8.47 -5.77 8.48
N ALA A 55 7.89 -4.57 8.35
CA ALA A 55 8.64 -3.35 8.11
C ALA A 55 9.64 -3.02 9.23
N ASP A 56 9.26 -3.22 10.48
CA ASP A 56 10.12 -3.05 11.66
C ASP A 56 11.36 -3.96 11.62
N LYS A 57 11.27 -5.10 10.92
CA LYS A 57 12.37 -6.03 10.66
C LYS A 57 13.10 -5.76 9.33
N GLY A 58 12.85 -4.63 8.69
CA GLY A 58 13.50 -4.21 7.44
C GLY A 58 12.97 -4.92 6.19
N VAL A 59 11.79 -5.55 6.23
CA VAL A 59 11.15 -6.13 5.05
C VAL A 59 10.38 -5.02 4.32
N PRO A 60 10.66 -4.73 3.03
CA PRO A 60 9.90 -3.73 2.28
C PRO A 60 8.42 -4.11 2.15
N ILE A 61 7.53 -3.12 2.26
CA ILE A 61 6.08 -3.31 2.18
C ILE A 61 5.43 -2.27 1.29
N ILE A 62 4.26 -2.61 0.76
CA ILE A 62 3.27 -1.64 0.27
C ILE A 62 1.94 -1.97 0.95
N PHE A 63 1.37 -1.01 1.66
CA PHE A 63 0.02 -1.11 2.22
C PHE A 63 -0.97 -0.39 1.30
N TYR A 64 -1.78 -1.19 0.60
CA TYR A 64 -2.88 -0.71 -0.25
C TYR A 64 -4.13 -0.51 0.60
N PHE A 65 -4.60 0.73 0.69
CA PHE A 65 -5.70 1.11 1.57
C PHE A 65 -6.76 1.93 0.83
N ASN A 66 -8.04 1.75 1.13
CA ASN A 66 -9.12 2.55 0.53
C ASN A 66 -9.61 3.71 1.42
N GLY A 67 -9.11 3.80 2.65
CA GLY A 67 -9.59 4.76 3.66
C GLY A 67 -10.52 4.11 4.68
N VAL A 68 -10.79 4.83 5.77
CA VAL A 68 -11.85 4.46 6.72
C VAL A 68 -13.22 4.83 6.14
N HIS A 69 -14.27 4.14 6.61
CA HIS A 69 -15.65 4.38 6.16
C HIS A 69 -16.63 4.35 7.36
N PRO A 70 -17.85 4.91 7.21
CA PRO A 70 -18.81 5.02 8.32
C PRO A 70 -19.26 3.69 8.93
N ASP A 71 -19.11 2.60 8.18
CA ASP A 71 -19.47 1.25 8.59
C ASP A 71 -18.32 0.47 9.23
N TYR A 72 -17.10 1.02 9.24
CA TYR A 72 -15.93 0.33 9.80
C TYR A 72 -16.16 -0.04 11.28
N HIS A 73 -15.84 -1.28 11.65
CA HIS A 73 -16.12 -1.88 12.96
C HIS A 73 -17.61 -1.90 13.35
N ARG A 74 -18.52 -1.97 12.38
CA ARG A 74 -19.96 -2.09 12.63
C ARG A 74 -20.56 -3.28 11.88
N PRO A 75 -21.65 -3.88 12.39
CA PRO A 75 -22.37 -4.95 11.68
C PRO A 75 -22.91 -4.55 10.31
N THR A 76 -22.99 -3.25 10.03
CA THR A 76 -23.41 -2.69 8.75
C THR A 76 -22.30 -2.71 7.69
N ASP A 77 -21.08 -3.14 8.01
CA ASP A 77 -20.01 -3.40 7.04
C ASP A 77 -20.33 -4.69 6.27
N THR A 78 -20.94 -4.52 5.10
CA THR A 78 -21.66 -5.58 4.39
C THR A 78 -21.27 -5.61 2.91
N PRO A 79 -21.27 -6.80 2.26
CA PRO A 79 -20.73 -6.96 0.90
C PRO A 79 -21.41 -6.13 -0.19
N ASP A 80 -22.68 -5.75 -0.01
CA ASP A 80 -23.45 -4.92 -0.94
C ASP A 80 -22.90 -3.49 -1.06
N LYS A 81 -22.11 -3.04 -0.07
CA LYS A 81 -21.48 -1.71 -0.07
C LYS A 81 -20.14 -1.68 -0.81
N ILE A 82 -19.63 -2.84 -1.24
CA ILE A 82 -18.36 -2.93 -1.94
C ILE A 82 -18.52 -2.42 -3.38
N ASN A 83 -17.67 -1.49 -3.77
CA ASN A 83 -17.51 -1.13 -5.18
C ASN A 83 -16.62 -2.17 -5.88
N TYR A 84 -17.23 -3.24 -6.39
CA TYR A 84 -16.51 -4.36 -7.00
C TYR A 84 -15.69 -3.96 -8.22
N THR A 85 -16.19 -3.06 -9.07
CA THR A 85 -15.44 -2.56 -10.23
C THR A 85 -14.13 -1.88 -9.83
N LEU A 86 -14.17 -1.09 -8.74
CA LEU A 86 -12.95 -0.46 -8.22
C LEU A 86 -12.07 -1.46 -7.47
N MET A 87 -12.67 -2.42 -6.76
CA MET A 87 -11.94 -3.50 -6.09
C MET A 87 -11.15 -4.34 -7.09
N GLU A 88 -11.73 -4.69 -8.23
CA GLU A 88 -11.05 -5.44 -9.29
C GLU A 88 -9.80 -4.72 -9.79
N LYS A 89 -9.89 -3.40 -10.04
CA LYS A 89 -8.73 -2.60 -10.45
C LYS A 89 -7.62 -2.60 -9.40
N ARG A 90 -7.98 -2.49 -8.12
CA ARG A 90 -7.03 -2.54 -7.01
C ARG A 90 -6.39 -3.92 -6.90
N ALA A 91 -7.18 -4.99 -7.04
CA ALA A 91 -6.67 -6.36 -7.05
C ALA A 91 -5.70 -6.59 -8.20
N LYS A 92 -5.98 -6.08 -9.41
CA LYS A 92 -5.05 -6.13 -10.55
C LYS A 92 -3.76 -5.39 -10.26
N LEU A 93 -3.80 -4.19 -9.69
CA LEU A 93 -2.60 -3.45 -9.28
C LEU A 93 -1.73 -4.28 -8.32
N VAL A 94 -2.33 -4.84 -7.25
CA VAL A 94 -1.63 -5.67 -6.27
C VAL A 94 -1.03 -6.91 -6.93
N PHE A 95 -1.82 -7.62 -7.73
CA PHE A 95 -1.40 -8.83 -8.44
C PHE A 95 -0.22 -8.55 -9.37
N TYR A 96 -0.32 -7.57 -10.26
CA TYR A 96 0.74 -7.29 -11.22
C TYR A 96 1.99 -6.70 -10.56
N THR A 97 1.85 -6.01 -9.42
CA THR A 97 3.01 -5.55 -8.65
C THR A 97 3.76 -6.74 -8.06
N ALA A 98 3.04 -7.67 -7.43
CA ALA A 98 3.63 -8.90 -6.91
C ALA A 98 4.23 -9.77 -8.02
N TRP A 99 3.54 -9.87 -9.16
CA TRP A 99 4.01 -10.60 -10.35
C TRP A 99 5.32 -10.03 -10.88
N GLU A 100 5.39 -8.71 -11.06
CA GLU A 100 6.61 -8.03 -11.49
C GLU A 100 7.76 -8.28 -10.52
N ILE A 101 7.53 -8.16 -9.21
CA ILE A 101 8.55 -8.44 -8.19
C ILE A 101 9.03 -9.90 -8.24
N ALA A 102 8.10 -10.85 -8.35
CA ALA A 102 8.40 -12.28 -8.31
C ALA A 102 9.16 -12.81 -9.54
N ASN A 103 9.10 -12.10 -10.66
CA ASN A 103 9.74 -12.50 -11.92
C ASN A 103 11.05 -11.75 -12.21
N ARG A 104 11.55 -10.94 -11.28
CA ARG A 104 12.87 -10.28 -11.41
C ARG A 104 13.98 -11.25 -11.00
N GLU A 105 15.12 -11.14 -11.68
CA GLU A 105 16.31 -11.93 -11.35
C GLU A 105 16.88 -11.55 -9.98
N GLU A 106 16.88 -10.25 -9.68
CA GLU A 106 17.39 -9.70 -8.43
C GLU A 106 16.28 -9.54 -7.40
N MET A 107 16.62 -9.80 -6.12
CA MET A 107 15.73 -9.47 -5.01
C MET A 107 15.49 -7.96 -4.93
N LEU A 108 14.31 -7.57 -4.43
CA LEU A 108 14.04 -6.18 -4.07
C LEU A 108 15.11 -5.65 -3.13
N LYS A 109 15.64 -4.45 -3.44
CA LYS A 109 16.58 -3.77 -2.57
C LYS A 109 15.98 -3.49 -1.20
N ARG A 110 16.82 -3.63 -0.17
CA ARG A 110 16.57 -3.22 1.22
C ARG A 110 17.57 -2.15 1.60
N ASP A 111 17.54 -1.04 0.86
CA ASP A 111 18.58 -0.03 0.83
C ASP A 111 18.19 1.28 1.55
N MET A 112 17.00 1.32 2.13
CA MET A 112 16.54 2.46 2.94
C MET A 112 16.39 2.03 4.40
N ARG A 113 16.71 2.95 5.31
CA ARG A 113 16.54 2.74 6.74
C ARG A 113 15.16 3.24 7.17
N LEU A 114 14.43 2.40 7.88
CA LEU A 114 13.19 2.84 8.53
C LEU A 114 13.54 3.76 9.70
N GLU A 115 13.00 4.98 9.66
CA GLU A 115 13.08 5.88 10.80
C GLU A 115 12.19 5.35 11.95
N PRO A 116 12.72 5.26 13.18
CA PRO A 116 11.94 4.81 14.31
C PRO A 116 10.75 5.75 14.56
N PRO A 117 9.59 5.24 15.00
CA PRO A 117 8.46 6.07 15.36
C PRO A 117 8.83 7.04 16.49
N LYS A 118 8.45 8.33 16.34
CA LYS A 118 8.79 9.39 17.31
C LYS A 118 8.20 9.18 18.72
N ALA A 119 7.15 8.35 18.84
CA ALA A 119 6.55 7.79 20.06
C ALA A 119 5.39 6.88 19.63
N PHE A 120 4.87 5.99 20.48
CA PHE A 120 3.59 5.30 20.25
C PHE A 120 2.45 6.08 20.90
#